data_AF-A0A7J6G910-F1
#
_entry.id   AF-A0A7J6G910-F1
#
_cell.length_a   1.000
_cell.length_b   1.000
_cell.length_c   1.000
_cell.angle_alpha   90.00
_cell.angle_beta   90.00
_cell.angle_gamma   90.00
#
_symmetry.space_group_name_H-M   'P 1'
#
loop_
_entity.id
_entity.type
_entity.pdbx_description
1 polymer ?
#
loop_
_entity_poly.entity_id
_entity_poly.type
_entity_poly.pdbx_seq_one_letter_code
_entity_poly.pdbx_strand_id
1 'polypeptide(L)'
;MGSFEKQTTYYSDTKSSSTDIDHDQTTSDEVVQNHNQVPPPPPPLMAPIVSSYNDHIRPLLDAVDKLRTLALNKSLSEFRKLPKSISSTAEALTTFMRITGSVKESLRKILLRGEFHEYPGEKNMHCTARLVEMLNTFSDELNKCPESDPKRKFLMEEFECLEEAKEISLPNFLPRTAFLSLLQSKVNGISTIPIAFVEKLWKYIEEVLISVLMSHVEDYHQLQISARRAGLNLIEKMKEKSMNWVLEVIEMEKLTDYTCNPEFMRDWNKFMCQKEEFMVEVNNQSRFRMELEGFGMIEFENLRHFPHLLDQAFDLRMRIVSYWKVVLRRLVDLMALNMRLSLDKLVNKELEMEIVSELMDPHGNGIEKLMEEAPNVAAKRARLTATVNKLKECREILAKIKGKIYTTSSDYN
;
A
#
# COMPACT_ATOMS: atom_id res chain seq x y z
N MET A 1 11.59 -31.66 -27.48
CA MET A 1 12.68 -32.33 -26.74
C MET A 1 12.95 -31.50 -25.49
N GLY A 2 12.75 -31.91 -24.25
CA GLY A 2 12.15 -33.11 -23.66
C GLY A 2 11.58 -32.70 -22.29
N SER A 3 10.44 -33.30 -21.95
CA SER A 3 9.64 -33.10 -20.74
C SER A 3 10.10 -34.04 -19.62
N PHE A 4 9.92 -33.65 -18.35
CA PHE A 4 9.82 -34.60 -17.24
C PHE A 4 8.72 -34.14 -16.27
N GLU A 5 7.53 -34.70 -16.48
CA GLU A 5 6.49 -34.88 -15.47
C GLU A 5 6.80 -36.16 -14.66
N LYS A 6 6.43 -36.18 -13.37
CA LYS A 6 5.77 -37.35 -12.76
C LYS A 6 4.98 -36.98 -11.51
N GLN A 7 3.76 -37.49 -11.51
CA GLN A 7 2.69 -37.36 -10.52
C GLN A 7 2.82 -38.31 -9.32
N THR A 8 2.01 -37.94 -8.33
CA THR A 8 1.51 -38.52 -7.07
C THR A 8 1.06 -39.99 -7.01
N THR A 9 1.10 -40.54 -5.78
CA THR A 9 0.14 -41.52 -5.19
C THR A 9 0.14 -41.29 -3.67
N TYR A 10 -0.89 -40.73 -3.02
CA TYR A 10 -2.19 -41.30 -2.59
C TYR A 10 -2.10 -42.66 -1.86
N TYR A 11 -2.38 -42.64 -0.56
CA TYR A 11 -2.95 -43.77 0.19
C TYR A 11 -4.11 -43.24 1.02
N SER A 12 -5.31 -43.70 0.69
CA SER A 12 -6.56 -43.54 1.42
C SER A 12 -7.33 -44.84 1.22
N ASP A 13 -7.76 -45.48 2.30
CA ASP A 13 -8.95 -46.34 2.33
C ASP A 13 -9.54 -46.22 3.74
N THR A 14 -10.59 -45.42 3.96
CA THR A 14 -12.05 -45.71 3.87
C THR A 14 -12.53 -46.81 4.82
N LYS A 15 -13.31 -46.42 5.85
CA LYS A 15 -14.79 -46.61 6.00
C LYS A 15 -15.12 -47.94 6.69
N SER A 16 -16.14 -48.14 7.51
CA SER A 16 -17.35 -47.39 7.90
C SER A 16 -17.97 -48.16 9.09
N SER A 17 -18.43 -47.48 10.15
CA SER A 17 -19.86 -47.29 10.50
C SER A 17 -20.69 -48.54 10.85
N SER A 18 -21.01 -48.65 12.14
CA SER A 18 -22.35 -48.76 12.76
C SER A 18 -23.24 -49.97 12.45
N THR A 19 -23.68 -50.71 13.49
CA THR A 19 -25.07 -50.69 14.04
C THR A 19 -25.31 -51.86 15.02
N ASP A 20 -25.78 -51.48 16.21
CA ASP A 20 -26.92 -51.99 17.00
C ASP A 20 -27.37 -53.48 17.03
N ILE A 21 -27.42 -53.98 18.28
CA ILE A 21 -28.59 -54.56 19.02
C ILE A 21 -29.15 -55.96 18.68
N ASP A 22 -29.34 -56.71 19.80
CA ASP A 22 -30.14 -57.92 20.08
C ASP A 22 -29.65 -59.26 19.45
N HIS A 23 -29.61 -60.40 20.16
CA HIS A 23 -30.62 -60.93 21.07
C HIS A 23 -30.05 -62.11 21.90
N ASP A 24 -30.52 -62.15 23.14
CA ASP A 24 -30.83 -63.29 24.02
C ASP A 24 -30.56 -64.73 23.54
N GLN A 25 -29.91 -65.54 24.39
CA GLN A 25 -30.39 -66.88 24.72
C GLN A 25 -29.75 -67.47 25.98
N THR A 26 -30.63 -67.71 26.94
CA THR A 26 -30.49 -68.50 28.17
C THR A 26 -30.38 -69.99 27.84
N THR A 27 -29.47 -70.73 28.50
CA THR A 27 -29.79 -72.08 29.02
C THR A 27 -28.78 -72.51 30.08
N SER A 28 -29.36 -73.00 31.18
CA SER A 28 -28.82 -73.62 32.38
C SER A 28 -28.04 -74.91 32.09
N ASP A 29 -27.04 -75.24 32.91
CA ASP A 29 -27.03 -76.48 33.71
C ASP A 29 -25.78 -76.61 34.62
N GLU A 30 -25.96 -77.43 35.65
CA GLU A 30 -25.31 -77.44 36.95
C GLU A 30 -23.85 -77.97 37.03
N VAL A 31 -23.10 -77.32 37.94
CA VAL A 31 -22.24 -77.86 39.03
C VAL A 31 -21.42 -79.15 38.77
N VAL A 32 -20.08 -79.04 38.80
CA VAL A 32 -19.20 -79.75 39.76
C VAL A 32 -17.89 -78.96 39.93
N GLN A 33 -17.52 -78.75 41.20
CA GLN A 33 -16.35 -78.02 41.70
C GLN A 33 -15.00 -78.62 41.26
N ASN A 34 -14.01 -77.76 41.00
CA ASN A 34 -12.63 -78.09 41.34
C ASN A 34 -11.95 -76.90 42.03
N HIS A 35 -11.65 -77.11 43.31
CA HIS A 35 -10.91 -76.22 44.20
C HIS A 35 -9.48 -76.05 43.71
N ASN A 36 -9.05 -74.78 43.54
CA ASN A 36 -7.74 -74.23 43.94
C ASN A 36 -7.36 -73.04 43.06
N GLN A 37 -8.02 -71.89 43.28
CA GLN A 37 -7.40 -70.59 43.04
C GLN A 37 -7.61 -69.76 44.31
N VAL A 38 -6.49 -69.39 44.92
CA VAL A 38 -6.43 -68.42 46.02
C VAL A 38 -7.10 -67.13 45.54
N PRO A 39 -8.12 -66.59 46.23
CA PRO A 39 -8.70 -65.31 45.85
C PRO A 39 -7.62 -64.23 45.96
N PRO A 40 -7.59 -63.24 45.04
CA PRO A 40 -6.71 -62.09 45.20
C PRO A 40 -7.04 -61.43 46.55
N PRO A 41 -6.03 -60.92 47.28
CA PRO A 41 -6.28 -60.26 48.55
C PRO A 41 -7.32 -59.15 48.35
N PRO A 42 -8.27 -58.96 49.29
CA PRO A 42 -9.26 -57.90 49.18
C PRO A 42 -8.52 -56.57 49.00
N PRO A 43 -9.03 -55.66 48.13
CA PRO A 43 -8.43 -54.34 47.99
C PRO A 43 -8.30 -53.73 49.39
N PRO A 44 -7.12 -53.17 49.75
CA PRO A 44 -6.91 -52.65 51.09
C PRO A 44 -8.06 -51.68 51.38
N LEU A 45 -8.79 -51.94 52.47
CA LEU A 45 -9.89 -51.09 52.93
C LEU A 45 -9.29 -49.72 53.25
N MET A 46 -9.25 -48.85 52.25
CA MET A 46 -8.87 -47.46 52.43
C MET A 46 -9.88 -46.86 53.41
N ALA A 47 -9.38 -46.28 54.49
CA ALA A 47 -10.24 -45.59 55.45
C ALA A 47 -11.17 -44.61 54.71
N PRO A 48 -12.43 -44.43 55.11
CA PRO A 48 -13.43 -43.62 54.38
C PRO A 48 -12.94 -42.22 53.99
N ILE A 49 -12.11 -41.62 54.85
CA ILE A 49 -11.47 -40.31 54.65
C ILE A 49 -10.49 -40.32 53.44
N VAL A 50 -9.79 -41.43 53.20
CA VAL A 50 -8.81 -41.59 52.12
C VAL A 50 -9.50 -41.86 50.77
N SER A 51 -10.66 -42.55 50.77
CA SER A 51 -11.48 -42.73 49.55
C SER A 51 -12.12 -41.42 49.07
N SER A 52 -12.75 -40.67 49.98
CA SER A 52 -13.31 -39.35 49.70
C SER A 52 -12.26 -38.37 49.19
N TYR A 53 -11.02 -38.44 49.70
CA TYR A 53 -9.90 -37.63 49.24
C TYR A 53 -9.50 -37.92 47.78
N ASN A 54 -9.31 -39.19 47.41
CA ASN A 54 -8.93 -39.57 46.05
C ASN A 54 -10.04 -39.25 45.03
N ASP A 55 -11.30 -39.38 45.44
CA ASP A 55 -12.45 -39.19 44.55
C ASP A 55 -12.89 -37.71 44.43
N HIS A 56 -12.66 -36.88 45.45
CA HIS A 56 -13.15 -35.49 45.46
C HIS A 56 -12.03 -34.44 45.46
N ILE A 57 -10.96 -34.62 46.25
CA ILE A 57 -9.94 -33.57 46.44
C ILE A 57 -8.89 -33.63 45.32
N ARG A 58 -8.45 -34.83 44.92
CA ARG A 58 -7.44 -34.98 43.87
C ARG A 58 -7.90 -34.45 42.49
N PRO A 59 -9.13 -34.72 42.02
CA PRO A 59 -9.63 -34.15 40.77
C PRO A 59 -9.75 -32.62 40.81
N LEU A 60 -10.13 -32.06 41.97
CA LEU A 60 -10.18 -30.60 42.17
C LEU A 60 -8.78 -29.98 42.09
N LEU A 61 -7.77 -30.59 42.75
CA LEU A 61 -6.38 -30.12 42.67
C LEU A 61 -5.84 -30.18 41.25
N ASP A 62 -6.19 -31.22 40.48
CA ASP A 62 -5.79 -31.33 39.07
C ASP A 62 -6.54 -30.36 38.17
N ALA A 63 -7.82 -30.09 38.42
CA ALA A 63 -8.58 -29.05 37.72
C ALA A 63 -7.98 -27.65 37.98
N VAL A 64 -7.61 -27.35 39.23
CA VAL A 64 -6.94 -26.09 39.59
C VAL A 64 -5.56 -25.99 38.90
N ASP A 65 -4.79 -27.07 38.85
CA ASP A 65 -3.48 -27.09 38.17
C ASP A 65 -3.62 -26.87 36.65
N LYS A 66 -4.64 -27.48 36.02
CA LYS A 66 -4.99 -27.26 34.61
C LYS A 66 -5.41 -25.83 34.35
N LEU A 67 -6.31 -25.27 35.16
CA LEU A 67 -6.74 -23.87 35.05
C LEU A 67 -5.57 -22.89 35.22
N ARG A 68 -4.69 -23.12 36.20
CA ARG A 68 -3.44 -22.35 36.36
C ARG A 68 -2.60 -22.40 35.09
N THR A 69 -2.42 -23.59 34.52
CA THR A 69 -1.58 -23.79 33.32
C THR A 69 -2.16 -23.05 32.11
N LEU A 70 -3.48 -23.10 31.91
CA LEU A 70 -4.18 -22.33 30.87
C LEU A 70 -4.03 -20.82 31.09
N ALA A 71 -4.26 -20.34 32.32
CA ALA A 71 -4.11 -18.92 32.68
C ALA A 71 -2.67 -18.43 32.51
N LEU A 72 -1.69 -19.27 32.83
CA LEU A 72 -0.27 -18.98 32.66
C LEU A 72 0.08 -18.89 31.18
N ASN A 73 -0.37 -19.84 30.36
CA ASN A 73 -0.12 -19.85 28.92
C ASN A 73 -0.75 -18.61 28.25
N LYS A 74 -1.99 -18.25 28.62
CA LYS A 74 -2.63 -17.02 28.17
C LYS A 74 -1.83 -15.78 28.57
N SER A 75 -1.49 -15.66 29.86
CA SER A 75 -0.73 -14.50 30.37
C SER A 75 0.65 -14.38 29.72
N LEU A 76 1.35 -15.49 29.51
CA LEU A 76 2.64 -15.52 28.80
C LEU A 76 2.48 -15.14 27.32
N SER A 77 1.40 -15.57 26.67
CA SER A 77 1.12 -15.18 25.28
C SER A 77 0.85 -13.68 25.15
N GLU A 78 0.14 -13.08 26.11
CA GLU A 78 -0.09 -11.64 26.17
C GLU A 78 1.18 -10.87 26.54
N PHE A 79 1.98 -11.40 27.46
CA PHE A 79 3.26 -10.80 27.85
C PHE A 79 4.27 -10.79 26.69
N ARG A 80 4.29 -11.84 25.86
CA ARG A 80 5.11 -11.91 24.64
C ARG A 80 4.70 -10.90 23.56
N LYS A 81 3.46 -10.41 23.59
CA LYS A 81 2.96 -9.37 22.68
C LYS A 81 3.34 -7.96 23.13
N LEU A 82 3.74 -7.78 24.38
CA LEU A 82 4.25 -6.49 24.85
C LEU A 82 5.67 -6.27 24.32
N PRO A 83 6.10 -5.01 24.15
CA PRO A 83 7.49 -4.69 23.83
C PRO A 83 8.47 -5.29 24.85
N LYS A 84 9.77 -5.26 24.59
CA LYS A 84 10.75 -5.54 25.65
C LYS A 84 10.97 -4.26 26.46
N SER A 85 11.06 -4.40 27.79
CA SER A 85 11.50 -3.30 28.65
C SER A 85 12.96 -3.03 28.37
N ILE A 86 13.24 -1.91 27.74
CA ILE A 86 14.59 -1.55 27.30
C ILE A 86 15.40 -1.13 28.51
N SER A 87 16.48 -1.87 28.77
CA SER A 87 17.30 -1.74 29.98
C SER A 87 18.66 -1.09 29.73
N SER A 88 19.01 -0.84 28.47
CA SER A 88 20.28 -0.23 28.07
C SER A 88 20.17 0.54 26.75
N THR A 89 21.08 1.49 26.53
CA THR A 89 21.23 2.24 25.28
C THR A 89 21.43 1.33 24.07
N ALA A 90 22.20 0.25 24.20
CA ALA A 90 22.48 -0.69 23.11
C ALA A 90 21.22 -1.48 22.71
N GLU A 91 20.41 -1.88 23.69
CA GLU A 91 19.12 -2.54 23.46
C GLU A 91 18.11 -1.57 22.82
N ALA A 92 18.12 -0.30 23.24
CA ALA A 92 17.31 0.77 22.66
C ALA A 92 17.62 0.96 21.17
N LEU A 93 18.91 1.10 20.82
CA LEU A 93 19.36 1.29 19.45
C LEU A 93 19.05 0.09 18.56
N THR A 94 19.27 -1.12 19.07
CA THR A 94 18.95 -2.34 18.32
C THR A 94 17.46 -2.44 18.05
N THR A 95 16.63 -2.13 19.05
CA THR A 95 15.17 -2.17 18.90
C THR A 95 14.68 -1.12 17.93
N PHE A 96 15.22 0.10 18.01
CA PHE A 96 14.93 1.19 17.09
C PHE A 96 15.28 0.80 15.65
N MET A 97 16.51 0.33 15.38
CA MET A 97 16.92 -0.09 14.04
C MET A 97 16.04 -1.21 13.48
N ARG A 98 15.60 -2.15 14.32
CA ARG A 98 14.64 -3.19 13.94
C ARG A 98 13.28 -2.61 13.55
N ILE A 99 12.76 -1.63 14.30
CA ILE A 99 11.50 -0.94 13.99
C ILE A 99 11.64 -0.18 12.66
N THR A 100 12.69 0.62 12.50
CA THR A 100 12.98 1.36 11.27
C THR A 100 13.08 0.43 10.06
N GLY A 101 13.76 -0.71 10.20
CA GLY A 101 13.82 -1.73 9.16
C GLY A 101 12.45 -2.33 8.82
N SER A 102 11.57 -2.50 9.81
CA SER A 102 10.21 -3.02 9.63
C SER A 102 9.32 -2.01 8.90
N VAL A 103 9.36 -0.73 9.28
CA VAL A 103 8.69 0.38 8.58
C VAL A 103 9.13 0.43 7.12
N LYS A 104 10.45 0.42 6.89
CA LYS A 104 11.06 0.48 5.55
C LYS A 104 10.58 -0.68 4.67
N GLU A 105 10.53 -1.90 5.20
CA GLU A 105 10.05 -3.07 4.46
C GLU A 105 8.54 -3.01 4.18
N SER A 106 7.74 -2.55 5.14
CA SER A 106 6.29 -2.38 4.97
C SER A 106 5.99 -1.39 3.84
N LEU A 107 6.66 -0.24 3.85
CA LEU A 107 6.57 0.77 2.79
C LEU A 107 7.06 0.24 1.44
N ARG A 108 8.17 -0.50 1.42
CA ARG A 108 8.69 -1.14 0.20
C ARG A 108 7.68 -2.10 -0.42
N LYS A 109 7.01 -2.90 0.41
CA LYS A 109 5.97 -3.83 -0.04
C LYS A 109 4.80 -3.11 -0.68
N ILE A 110 4.20 -2.15 0.01
CA ILE A 110 2.96 -1.50 -0.43
C ILE A 110 3.20 -0.45 -1.53
N LEU A 111 4.25 0.38 -1.44
CA LEU A 111 4.52 1.47 -2.39
C LEU A 111 5.31 1.02 -3.62
N LEU A 112 6.25 0.08 -3.46
CA LEU A 112 7.19 -0.28 -4.53
C LEU A 112 6.85 -1.64 -5.16
N ARG A 113 6.59 -2.68 -4.36
CA ARG A 113 6.35 -4.04 -4.88
C ARG A 113 4.89 -4.33 -5.23
N GLY A 114 3.96 -3.54 -4.72
CA GLY A 114 2.52 -3.76 -4.91
C GLY A 114 1.97 -4.92 -4.08
N GLU A 115 2.68 -5.34 -3.04
CA GLU A 115 2.20 -6.33 -2.08
C GLU A 115 1.29 -5.63 -1.08
N PHE A 116 0.04 -6.10 -0.95
CA PHE A 116 -0.97 -5.51 -0.05
C PHE A 116 -1.46 -6.48 1.04
N HIS A 117 -0.84 -7.65 1.17
CA HIS A 117 -1.21 -8.69 2.13
C HIS A 117 -1.11 -8.24 3.59
N GLU A 118 -0.30 -7.23 3.89
CA GLU A 118 -0.18 -6.63 5.21
C GLU A 118 -1.43 -5.83 5.61
N TYR A 119 -2.16 -5.31 4.61
CA TYR A 119 -3.35 -4.47 4.80
C TYR A 119 -4.51 -4.92 3.89
N PRO A 120 -5.04 -6.15 4.04
CA PRO A 120 -5.99 -6.73 3.09
C PRO A 120 -7.34 -6.00 3.07
N GLY A 121 -7.78 -5.45 4.21
CA GLY A 121 -9.06 -4.73 4.34
C GLY A 121 -8.98 -3.23 4.06
N GLU A 122 -7.78 -2.65 4.01
CA GLU A 122 -7.59 -1.21 3.87
C GLU A 122 -7.22 -0.86 2.42
N LYS A 123 -8.25 -0.61 1.60
CA LYS A 123 -8.04 -0.28 0.17
C LYS A 123 -7.11 0.91 -0.05
N ASN A 124 -7.04 1.85 0.90
CA ASN A 124 -6.14 3.00 0.82
C ASN A 124 -4.65 2.58 0.85
N MET A 125 -4.34 1.44 1.47
CA MET A 125 -2.99 0.87 1.55
C MET A 125 -2.62 0.02 0.33
N HIS A 126 -3.55 -0.19 -0.61
CA HIS A 126 -3.28 -0.90 -1.87
C HIS A 126 -2.60 0.06 -2.85
N CYS A 127 -1.41 0.54 -2.47
CA CYS A 127 -0.90 1.82 -2.96
C CYS A 127 -0.62 1.82 -4.45
N THR A 128 -0.04 0.76 -5.01
CA THR A 128 0.20 0.69 -6.46
C THR A 128 -1.09 0.86 -7.28
N ALA A 129 -2.22 0.31 -6.81
CA ALA A 129 -3.50 0.50 -7.49
C ALA A 129 -3.98 1.96 -7.40
N ARG A 130 -3.88 2.58 -6.21
CA ARG A 130 -4.25 3.99 -6.01
C ARG A 130 -3.37 4.91 -6.87
N LEU A 131 -2.07 4.67 -6.94
CA LEU A 131 -1.13 5.45 -7.76
C LEU A 131 -1.45 5.37 -9.26
N VAL A 132 -1.82 4.19 -9.76
CA VAL A 132 -2.26 4.03 -11.16
C VAL A 132 -3.56 4.79 -11.41
N GLU A 133 -4.52 4.74 -10.49
CA GLU A 133 -5.76 5.53 -10.60
C GLU A 133 -5.49 7.03 -10.63
N MET A 134 -4.53 7.52 -9.84
CA MET A 134 -4.12 8.94 -9.88
C MET A 134 -3.52 9.31 -11.24
N LEU A 135 -2.70 8.45 -11.84
CA LEU A 135 -2.14 8.68 -13.19
C LEU A 135 -3.22 8.67 -14.27
N ASN A 136 -4.18 7.74 -14.18
CA ASN A 136 -5.32 7.69 -15.10
C ASN A 136 -6.17 8.96 -14.98
N THR A 137 -6.43 9.40 -13.74
CA THR A 137 -7.17 10.65 -13.48
C THR A 137 -6.42 11.86 -14.02
N PHE A 138 -5.09 11.90 -13.87
CA PHE A 138 -4.24 12.95 -14.43
C PHE A 138 -4.31 12.99 -15.96
N SER A 139 -4.22 11.83 -16.62
CA SER A 139 -4.38 11.73 -18.07
C SER A 139 -5.77 12.21 -18.52
N ASP A 140 -6.81 11.84 -17.79
CA ASP A 140 -8.17 12.30 -18.04
C ASP A 140 -8.33 13.82 -17.88
N GLU A 141 -7.77 14.41 -16.82
CA GLU A 141 -7.78 15.86 -16.56
C GLU A 141 -7.08 16.62 -17.70
N LEU A 142 -5.93 16.12 -18.16
CA LEU A 142 -5.20 16.69 -19.30
C LEU A 142 -6.00 16.64 -20.61
N ASN A 143 -6.69 15.53 -20.89
CA ASN A 143 -7.46 15.37 -22.13
C ASN A 143 -8.80 16.14 -22.12
N LYS A 144 -9.42 16.31 -20.95
CA LYS A 144 -10.68 17.05 -20.79
C LYS A 144 -10.49 18.57 -20.68
N CYS A 145 -9.25 19.01 -20.57
CA CYS A 145 -8.90 20.42 -20.48
C CYS A 145 -9.37 21.20 -21.72
N PRO A 146 -9.93 22.42 -21.60
CA PRO A 146 -10.35 23.23 -22.75
C PRO A 146 -9.22 23.49 -23.76
N GLU A 147 -7.97 23.52 -23.30
CA GLU A 147 -6.77 23.65 -24.12
C GLU A 147 -6.56 22.42 -25.03
N SER A 148 -7.10 21.27 -24.64
CA SER A 148 -7.04 20.02 -25.42
C SER A 148 -8.19 19.86 -26.41
N ASP A 149 -9.18 20.75 -26.40
CA ASP A 149 -10.26 20.76 -27.40
C ASP A 149 -9.71 21.22 -28.77
N PRO A 150 -9.71 20.36 -29.80
CA PRO A 150 -9.21 20.71 -31.12
C PRO A 150 -10.08 21.75 -31.85
N LYS A 151 -11.37 21.87 -31.49
CA LYS A 151 -12.33 22.79 -32.13
C LYS A 151 -12.32 24.19 -31.52
N ARG A 152 -11.84 24.33 -30.27
CA ARG A 152 -11.82 25.61 -29.55
C ARG A 152 -11.11 26.68 -30.39
N LYS A 153 -11.84 27.78 -30.66
CA LYS A 153 -11.35 28.94 -31.42
C LYS A 153 -10.65 28.57 -32.72
N PHE A 154 -11.20 27.61 -33.46
CA PHE A 154 -10.61 27.04 -34.66
C PHE A 154 -10.00 28.11 -35.59
N LEU A 155 -8.69 28.00 -35.87
CA LEU A 155 -7.84 28.90 -36.67
C LEU A 155 -7.65 30.34 -36.17
N MET A 156 -8.44 30.83 -35.20
CA MET A 156 -8.33 32.22 -34.74
C MET A 156 -6.99 32.49 -34.05
N GLU A 157 -6.55 31.56 -33.19
CA GLU A 157 -5.25 31.68 -32.50
C GLU A 157 -4.07 31.55 -33.49
N GLU A 158 -4.21 30.71 -34.53
CA GLU A 158 -3.21 30.63 -35.60
C GLU A 158 -3.12 31.91 -36.41
N PHE A 159 -4.26 32.53 -36.75
CA PHE A 159 -4.26 33.80 -37.47
C PHE A 159 -3.55 34.89 -36.69
N GLU A 160 -3.87 35.03 -35.39
CA GLU A 160 -3.21 35.98 -34.50
C GLU A 160 -1.68 35.74 -34.47
N CYS A 161 -1.25 34.49 -34.23
CA CYS A 161 0.17 34.14 -34.19
C CYS A 161 0.89 34.35 -35.53
N LEU A 162 0.24 34.05 -36.66
CA LEU A 162 0.82 34.23 -37.99
C LEU A 162 0.92 35.71 -38.39
N GLU A 163 -0.04 36.54 -37.99
CA GLU A 163 0.02 38.00 -38.17
C GLU A 163 1.18 38.61 -37.37
N GLU A 164 1.40 38.16 -36.13
CA GLU A 164 2.49 38.63 -35.27
C GLU A 164 3.87 38.10 -35.69
N ALA A 165 3.94 36.88 -36.23
CA ALA A 165 5.18 36.23 -36.66
C ALA A 165 5.57 36.55 -38.11
N LYS A 166 5.00 37.60 -38.73
CA LYS A 166 5.33 38.01 -40.09
C LYS A 166 6.81 38.36 -40.23
N GLU A 167 7.53 37.57 -41.01
CA GLU A 167 8.91 37.83 -41.40
C GLU A 167 8.96 38.41 -42.82
N ILE A 168 10.00 39.18 -43.14
CA ILE A 168 10.30 39.59 -44.52
C ILE A 168 10.90 38.38 -45.24
N SER A 169 10.05 37.44 -45.62
CA SER A 169 10.44 36.16 -46.21
C SER A 169 9.56 35.80 -47.41
N LEU A 170 9.93 34.72 -48.11
CA LEU A 170 9.11 34.22 -49.22
C LEU A 170 7.74 33.75 -48.71
N PRO A 171 6.67 33.93 -49.49
CA PRO A 171 5.37 33.32 -49.20
C PRO A 171 5.49 31.79 -49.06
N ASN A 172 4.58 31.18 -48.31
CA ASN A 172 4.44 29.72 -48.12
C ASN A 172 5.50 29.04 -47.23
N PHE A 173 6.27 29.79 -46.44
CA PHE A 173 7.03 29.22 -45.32
C PHE A 173 6.23 29.37 -44.03
N LEU A 174 6.15 28.29 -43.24
CA LEU A 174 5.50 28.32 -41.94
C LEU A 174 6.51 28.81 -40.88
N PRO A 175 6.28 29.96 -40.21
CA PRO A 175 7.20 30.46 -39.20
C PRO A 175 7.24 29.51 -38.00
N ARG A 176 8.42 28.97 -37.67
CA ARG A 176 8.59 28.11 -36.48
C ARG A 176 8.24 28.85 -35.19
N THR A 177 8.47 30.16 -35.17
CA THR A 177 8.08 31.07 -34.07
C THR A 177 6.59 31.02 -33.79
N ALA A 178 5.72 31.04 -34.82
CA ALA A 178 4.27 30.93 -34.65
C ALA A 178 3.87 29.60 -34.00
N PHE A 179 4.49 28.49 -34.41
CA PHE A 179 4.25 27.18 -33.79
C PHE A 179 4.66 27.16 -32.31
N LEU A 180 5.86 27.67 -31.99
CA LEU A 180 6.34 27.71 -30.62
C LEU A 180 5.48 28.60 -29.73
N SER A 181 5.04 29.77 -30.21
CA SER A 181 4.14 30.65 -29.46
C SER A 181 2.81 29.96 -29.12
N LEU A 182 2.21 29.24 -30.08
CA LEU A 182 1.00 28.45 -29.82
C LEU A 182 1.25 27.33 -28.82
N LEU A 183 2.34 26.57 -28.98
CA LEU A 183 2.71 25.51 -28.06
C LEU A 183 2.89 26.05 -26.64
N GLN A 184 3.62 27.16 -26.47
CA GLN A 184 3.85 27.81 -25.19
C GLN A 184 2.54 28.26 -24.54
N SER A 185 1.64 28.88 -25.31
CA SER A 185 0.32 29.28 -24.84
C SER A 185 -0.49 28.09 -24.32
N LYS A 186 -0.52 26.96 -25.06
CA LYS A 186 -1.21 25.74 -24.65
C LYS A 186 -0.59 25.11 -23.41
N VAL A 187 0.74 25.02 -23.34
CA VAL A 187 1.46 24.48 -22.17
C VAL A 187 1.21 25.34 -20.94
N ASN A 188 1.18 26.67 -21.08
CA ASN A 188 0.81 27.59 -20.00
C ASN A 188 -0.61 27.32 -19.50
N GLY A 189 -1.56 27.09 -20.40
CA GLY A 189 -2.96 26.81 -20.04
C GLY A 189 -3.15 25.52 -19.24
N ILE A 190 -2.29 24.50 -19.43
CA ILE A 190 -2.36 23.25 -18.65
C ILE A 190 -1.42 23.20 -17.44
N SER A 191 -0.57 24.22 -17.23
CA SER A 191 0.52 24.20 -16.25
C SER A 191 0.09 23.90 -14.81
N THR A 192 -1.15 24.26 -14.44
CA THR A 192 -1.72 24.02 -13.11
C THR A 192 -2.08 22.54 -12.88
N ILE A 193 -2.33 21.75 -13.93
CA ILE A 193 -2.78 20.35 -13.81
C ILE A 193 -1.63 19.45 -13.29
N PRO A 194 -0.41 19.45 -13.87
CA PRO A 194 0.72 18.70 -13.31
C PRO A 194 1.09 19.11 -11.88
N ILE A 195 0.98 20.41 -11.56
CA ILE A 195 1.24 20.94 -10.21
C ILE A 195 0.24 20.35 -9.22
N ALA A 196 -1.06 20.43 -9.53
CA ALA A 196 -2.12 19.87 -8.69
C ALA A 196 -2.00 18.35 -8.53
N PHE A 197 -1.54 17.63 -9.56
CA PHE A 197 -1.26 16.20 -9.46
C PHE A 197 -0.19 15.89 -8.41
N VAL A 198 0.94 16.61 -8.42
CA VAL A 198 2.03 16.42 -7.43
C VAL A 198 1.53 16.70 -6.01
N GLU A 199 0.71 17.72 -5.82
CA GLU A 199 0.11 18.02 -4.51
C GLU A 199 -0.79 16.88 -4.02
N LYS A 200 -1.69 16.39 -4.87
CA LYS A 200 -2.57 15.25 -4.56
C LYS A 200 -1.74 14.00 -4.23
N LEU A 201 -0.70 13.72 -5.02
CA LEU A 201 0.19 12.57 -4.84
C LEU A 201 0.84 12.60 -3.46
N TRP A 202 1.51 13.70 -3.12
CA TRP A 202 2.24 13.78 -1.86
C TRP A 202 1.34 13.81 -0.64
N LYS A 203 0.13 14.37 -0.75
CA LYS A 203 -0.88 14.25 0.30
C LYS A 203 -1.27 12.79 0.57
N TYR A 204 -1.50 12.01 -0.49
CA TYR A 204 -1.81 10.59 -0.35
C TYR A 204 -0.64 9.81 0.27
N ILE A 205 0.59 10.06 -0.19
CA ILE A 205 1.80 9.40 0.34
C ILE A 205 2.05 9.79 1.80
N GLU A 206 1.74 11.02 2.21
CA GLU A 206 1.78 11.44 3.61
C GLU A 206 0.87 10.56 4.49
N GLU A 207 -0.39 10.40 4.10
CA GLU A 207 -1.36 9.59 4.84
C GLU A 207 -0.86 8.15 5.00
N VAL A 208 -0.34 7.54 3.92
CA VAL A 208 0.22 6.18 3.94
C VAL A 208 1.46 6.11 4.85
N LEU A 209 2.41 7.02 4.67
CA LEU A 209 3.66 7.02 5.43
C LEU A 209 3.40 7.17 6.94
N ILE A 210 2.58 8.14 7.32
CA ILE A 210 2.25 8.38 8.72
C ILE A 210 1.51 7.18 9.30
N SER A 211 0.56 6.59 8.57
CA SER A 211 -0.16 5.42 9.05
C SER A 211 0.76 4.22 9.31
N VAL A 212 1.69 3.93 8.38
CA VAL A 212 2.68 2.87 8.58
C VAL A 212 3.59 3.20 9.77
N LEU A 213 4.14 4.42 9.85
CA LEU A 213 4.99 4.83 10.97
C LEU A 213 4.29 4.61 12.31
N MET A 214 3.05 5.12 12.45
CA MET A 214 2.30 5.04 13.71
C MET A 214 1.99 3.59 14.11
N SER A 215 1.70 2.70 13.16
CA SER A 215 1.43 1.28 13.44
C SER A 215 2.64 0.53 14.02
N HIS A 216 3.86 0.96 13.70
CA HIS A 216 5.09 0.29 14.15
C HIS A 216 5.67 0.88 15.45
N VAL A 217 5.15 2.02 15.93
CA VAL A 217 5.64 2.73 17.12
C VAL A 217 4.57 2.97 18.20
N GLU A 218 3.38 2.36 18.06
CA GLU A 218 2.23 2.55 18.96
C GLU A 218 2.56 2.33 20.44
N ASP A 219 3.48 1.41 20.72
CA ASP A 219 3.89 1.07 22.08
C ASP A 219 4.81 2.10 22.76
N TYR A 220 5.34 3.06 22.00
CA TYR A 220 6.37 4.01 22.43
C TYR A 220 5.92 5.45 22.18
N HIS A 221 5.39 6.12 23.21
CA HIS A 221 4.76 7.43 23.04
C HIS A 221 5.73 8.53 22.55
N GLN A 222 6.94 8.58 23.09
CA GLN A 222 7.94 9.58 22.70
C GLN A 222 8.43 9.33 21.27
N LEU A 223 8.75 8.07 20.95
CA LEU A 223 9.10 7.67 19.58
C LEU A 223 7.97 7.97 18.59
N GLN A 224 6.72 7.83 18.97
CA GLN A 224 5.58 8.15 18.12
C GLN A 224 5.56 9.63 17.72
N ILE A 225 5.76 10.54 18.68
CA ILE A 225 5.81 11.98 18.41
C ILE A 225 6.98 12.30 17.46
N SER A 226 8.17 11.80 17.77
CA SER A 226 9.37 12.02 16.95
C SER A 226 9.26 11.42 15.55
N ALA A 227 8.75 10.18 15.43
CA ALA A 227 8.56 9.52 14.15
C ALA A 227 7.52 10.24 13.28
N ARG A 228 6.45 10.77 13.88
CA ARG A 228 5.45 11.57 13.15
C ARG A 228 6.08 12.85 12.58
N ARG A 229 6.89 13.55 13.38
CA ARG A 229 7.61 14.75 12.95
C ARG A 229 8.59 14.43 11.82
N ALA A 230 9.42 13.40 11.98
CA ALA A 230 10.35 12.94 10.94
C ALA A 230 9.62 12.60 9.63
N GLY A 231 8.47 11.91 9.72
CA GLY A 231 7.64 11.58 8.56
C GLY A 231 7.13 12.81 7.83
N LEU A 232 6.64 13.83 8.55
CA LEU A 232 6.15 15.07 7.94
C LEU A 232 7.28 15.86 7.27
N ASN A 233 8.43 16.00 7.94
CA ASN A 233 9.61 16.68 7.38
C ASN A 233 10.09 15.97 6.09
N LEU A 234 10.10 14.64 6.09
CA LEU A 234 10.46 13.84 4.92
C LEU A 234 9.52 14.10 3.74
N ILE A 235 8.21 14.14 4.00
CA ILE A 235 7.20 14.39 2.96
C ILE A 235 7.37 15.79 2.38
N GLU A 236 7.53 16.81 3.23
CA GLU A 236 7.73 18.18 2.78
C GLU A 236 8.96 18.29 1.87
N LYS A 237 10.10 17.74 2.30
CA LYS A 237 11.34 17.68 1.52
C LYS A 237 11.18 16.98 0.17
N MET A 238 10.48 15.85 0.14
CA MET A 238 10.28 15.08 -1.09
C MET A 238 9.25 15.73 -2.03
N LYS A 239 8.22 16.38 -1.46
CA LYS A 239 7.23 17.16 -2.19
C LYS A 239 7.86 18.37 -2.87
N GLU A 240 8.70 19.12 -2.16
CA GLU A 240 9.42 20.28 -2.70
C GLU A 240 10.30 19.89 -3.91
N LYS A 241 11.10 18.83 -3.77
CA LYS A 241 11.93 18.29 -4.87
C LYS A 241 11.07 17.91 -6.08
N SER A 242 9.92 17.29 -5.85
CA SER A 242 9.01 16.88 -6.93
C SER A 242 8.34 18.08 -7.61
N MET A 243 8.04 19.13 -6.85
CA MET A 243 7.44 20.36 -7.37
C MET A 243 8.42 21.10 -8.29
N ASN A 244 9.67 21.28 -7.84
CA ASN A 244 10.71 21.92 -8.64
C ASN A 244 10.94 21.17 -9.96
N TRP A 245 11.01 19.83 -9.90
CA TRP A 245 11.14 19.01 -11.10
C TRP A 245 9.94 19.15 -12.05
N VAL A 246 8.70 19.22 -11.55
CA VAL A 246 7.52 19.42 -12.41
C VAL A 246 7.56 20.77 -13.12
N LEU A 247 8.00 21.82 -12.43
CA LEU A 247 8.17 23.14 -13.05
C LEU A 247 9.20 23.08 -14.17
N GLU A 248 10.34 22.42 -13.96
CA GLU A 248 11.34 22.19 -15.00
C GLU A 248 10.77 21.43 -16.21
N VAL A 249 9.94 20.40 -15.99
CA VAL A 249 9.29 19.65 -17.08
C VAL A 249 8.36 20.52 -17.91
N ILE A 250 7.57 21.38 -17.24
CA ILE A 250 6.69 22.33 -17.92
C ILE A 250 7.51 23.30 -18.77
N GLU A 251 8.63 23.82 -18.24
CA GLU A 251 9.52 24.72 -18.99
C GLU A 251 10.23 24.01 -20.15
N MET A 252 10.68 22.76 -19.97
CA MET A 252 11.30 21.98 -21.04
C MET A 252 10.36 21.83 -22.25
N GLU A 253 9.07 21.58 -22.00
CA GLU A 253 8.07 21.39 -23.06
C GLU A 253 7.75 22.69 -23.83
N LYS A 254 8.01 23.86 -23.23
CA LYS A 254 7.85 25.17 -23.89
C LYS A 254 8.96 25.51 -24.88
N LEU A 255 10.13 24.90 -24.74
CA LEU A 255 11.34 25.30 -25.45
C LEU A 255 11.59 24.52 -26.74
N THR A 256 11.05 23.30 -26.87
CA THR A 256 11.33 22.42 -28.01
C THR A 256 10.10 21.70 -28.55
N ASP A 257 10.05 21.60 -29.87
CA ASP A 257 9.00 20.97 -30.67
C ASP A 257 9.45 19.61 -31.26
N TYR A 258 10.59 19.08 -30.81
CA TYR A 258 11.13 17.83 -31.33
C TYR A 258 10.30 16.60 -30.90
N THR A 259 10.02 15.72 -31.86
CA THR A 259 9.40 14.42 -31.60
C THR A 259 9.94 13.35 -32.54
N CYS A 260 10.22 12.17 -31.99
CA CYS A 260 10.50 10.95 -32.73
C CYS A 260 9.28 10.00 -32.78
N ASN A 261 8.11 10.43 -32.28
CA ASN A 261 6.90 9.62 -32.29
C ASN A 261 6.34 9.51 -33.72
N PRO A 262 6.31 8.31 -34.34
CA PRO A 262 5.80 8.15 -35.71
C PRO A 262 4.31 8.48 -35.85
N GLU A 263 3.55 8.44 -34.75
CA GLU A 263 2.13 8.81 -34.74
C GLU A 263 1.90 10.29 -35.09
N PHE A 264 2.87 11.17 -34.81
CA PHE A 264 2.77 12.57 -35.17
C PHE A 264 2.61 12.74 -36.70
N MET A 265 3.50 12.13 -37.47
CA MET A 265 3.45 12.21 -38.94
C MET A 265 2.20 11.53 -39.49
N ARG A 266 1.76 10.41 -38.89
CA ARG A 266 0.53 9.71 -39.27
C ARG A 266 -0.69 10.61 -39.09
N ASP A 267 -0.84 11.19 -37.91
CA ASP A 267 -1.99 12.02 -37.55
C ASP A 267 -1.99 13.32 -38.36
N TRP A 268 -0.84 13.98 -38.51
CA TRP A 268 -0.71 15.18 -39.35
C TRP A 268 -1.07 14.90 -40.81
N ASN A 269 -0.52 13.83 -41.40
CA ASN A 269 -0.85 13.45 -42.78
C ASN A 269 -2.35 13.18 -42.94
N LYS A 270 -2.95 12.45 -42.00
CA LYS A 270 -4.40 12.18 -42.00
C LYS A 270 -5.21 13.48 -42.04
N PHE A 271 -4.87 14.46 -41.21
CA PHE A 271 -5.58 15.73 -41.21
C PHE A 271 -5.31 16.56 -42.47
N MET A 272 -4.08 16.55 -42.97
CA MET A 272 -3.69 17.28 -44.18
C MET A 272 -4.37 16.76 -45.45
N CYS A 273 -4.81 15.50 -45.50
CA CYS A 273 -5.61 14.98 -46.61
C CYS A 273 -6.93 15.74 -46.82
N GLN A 274 -7.48 16.39 -45.79
CA GLN A 274 -8.72 17.18 -45.88
C GLN A 274 -8.49 18.63 -46.32
N LYS A 275 -7.23 19.05 -46.50
CA LYS A 275 -6.86 20.46 -46.75
C LYS A 275 -7.50 21.01 -48.03
N GLU A 276 -7.37 20.29 -49.14
CA GLU A 276 -7.84 20.78 -50.44
C GLU A 276 -9.36 20.96 -50.46
N GLU A 277 -10.09 19.99 -49.94
CA GLU A 277 -11.56 20.05 -49.78
C GLU A 277 -11.97 21.23 -48.88
N PHE A 278 -11.29 21.40 -47.73
CA PHE A 278 -11.54 22.51 -46.83
C PHE A 278 -11.34 23.88 -47.49
N MET A 279 -10.27 24.06 -48.27
CA MET A 279 -10.00 25.33 -48.97
C MET A 279 -11.08 25.66 -50.00
N VAL A 280 -11.60 24.66 -50.72
CA VAL A 280 -12.68 24.85 -51.70
C VAL A 280 -13.98 25.25 -50.99
N GLU A 281 -14.33 24.57 -49.90
CA GLU A 281 -15.58 24.80 -49.18
C GLU A 281 -15.61 26.17 -48.47
N VAL A 282 -14.50 26.63 -47.88
CA VAL A 282 -14.42 27.95 -47.23
C VAL A 282 -14.61 29.10 -48.23
N ASN A 283 -14.02 28.96 -49.43
CA ASN A 283 -14.10 29.96 -50.50
C ASN A 283 -15.48 30.00 -51.19
N ASN A 284 -16.29 28.95 -51.07
CA ASN A 284 -17.63 28.92 -51.63
C ASN A 284 -18.59 29.78 -50.80
N GLN A 285 -19.01 30.93 -51.33
CA GLN A 285 -19.90 31.88 -50.66
C GLN A 285 -21.26 31.29 -50.23
N SER A 286 -21.72 30.21 -50.87
CA SER A 286 -22.99 29.54 -50.55
C SER A 286 -22.92 28.57 -49.37
N ARG A 287 -21.72 28.27 -48.88
CA ARG A 287 -21.48 27.36 -47.75
C ARG A 287 -21.23 28.15 -46.48
N PHE A 288 -21.65 27.61 -45.34
CA PHE A 288 -21.48 28.28 -44.03
C PHE A 288 -20.75 27.41 -43.01
N ARG A 289 -20.75 26.09 -43.23
CA ARG A 289 -20.10 25.12 -42.36
C ARG A 289 -19.71 23.85 -43.11
N MET A 290 -18.74 23.12 -42.57
CA MET A 290 -18.33 21.79 -43.02
C MET A 290 -18.02 20.91 -41.82
N GLU A 291 -18.27 19.60 -41.95
CA GLU A 291 -17.80 18.62 -40.99
C GLU A 291 -16.35 18.25 -41.30
N LEU A 292 -15.45 18.48 -40.36
CA LEU A 292 -14.04 18.15 -40.49
C LEU A 292 -13.70 16.99 -39.55
N GLU A 293 -13.11 15.92 -40.08
CA GLU A 293 -12.81 14.72 -39.31
C GLU A 293 -11.84 15.06 -38.16
N GLY A 294 -12.25 14.74 -36.92
CA GLY A 294 -11.48 15.04 -35.71
C GLY A 294 -11.78 16.41 -35.08
N PHE A 295 -12.56 17.26 -35.75
CA PHE A 295 -12.91 18.61 -35.28
C PHE A 295 -14.43 18.84 -35.22
N GLY A 296 -15.22 18.07 -35.97
CA GLY A 296 -16.67 18.21 -36.06
C GLY A 296 -17.10 19.36 -36.99
N MET A 297 -18.29 19.93 -36.75
CA MET A 297 -18.81 21.02 -37.57
C MET A 297 -18.05 22.34 -37.33
N ILE A 298 -17.43 22.88 -38.37
CA ILE A 298 -16.68 24.14 -38.37
C ILE A 298 -17.44 25.20 -39.16
N GLU A 299 -17.54 26.41 -38.63
CA GLU A 299 -18.18 27.57 -39.26
C GLU A 299 -17.15 28.43 -40.02
N PHE A 300 -17.54 28.97 -41.16
CA PHE A 300 -16.62 29.66 -42.08
C PHE A 300 -16.64 31.18 -42.01
N GLU A 301 -17.65 31.78 -41.36
CA GLU A 301 -17.90 33.22 -41.39
C GLU A 301 -16.66 34.03 -40.96
N ASN A 302 -16.06 33.67 -39.83
CA ASN A 302 -14.88 34.36 -39.31
C ASN A 302 -13.60 34.08 -40.14
N LEU A 303 -13.49 32.89 -40.75
CA LEU A 303 -12.30 32.45 -41.47
C LEU A 303 -12.08 33.24 -42.77
N ARG A 304 -13.16 33.71 -43.39
CA ARG A 304 -13.12 34.46 -44.66
C ARG A 304 -12.46 35.83 -44.56
N HIS A 305 -12.28 36.36 -43.35
CA HIS A 305 -11.60 37.64 -43.13
C HIS A 305 -10.08 37.53 -43.34
N PHE A 306 -9.51 36.32 -43.35
CA PHE A 306 -8.07 36.08 -43.43
C PHE A 306 -7.69 35.12 -44.57
N PRO A 307 -8.10 35.38 -45.82
CA PRO A 307 -7.91 34.43 -46.93
C PRO A 307 -6.42 34.19 -47.25
N HIS A 308 -5.54 35.17 -47.01
CA HIS A 308 -4.11 35.08 -47.27
C HIS A 308 -3.35 34.19 -46.27
N LEU A 309 -3.91 33.96 -45.07
CA LEU A 309 -3.28 33.13 -44.03
C LEU A 309 -3.94 31.76 -43.88
N LEU A 310 -5.11 31.54 -44.51
CA LEU A 310 -5.91 30.33 -44.31
C LEU A 310 -5.11 29.04 -44.53
N ASP A 311 -4.28 29.01 -45.56
CA ASP A 311 -3.41 27.86 -45.88
C ASP A 311 -2.42 27.52 -44.77
N GLN A 312 -1.71 28.54 -44.30
CA GLN A 312 -0.69 28.43 -43.25
C GLN A 312 -1.33 28.13 -41.89
N ALA A 313 -2.45 28.79 -41.58
CA ALA A 313 -3.19 28.58 -40.34
C ALA A 313 -3.72 27.14 -40.26
N PHE A 314 -4.24 26.61 -41.36
CA PHE A 314 -4.71 25.23 -41.40
C PHE A 314 -3.56 24.25 -41.15
N ASP A 315 -2.41 24.37 -41.84
CA ASP A 315 -1.25 23.51 -41.59
C ASP A 315 -0.78 23.63 -40.12
N LEU A 316 -0.69 24.85 -39.60
CA LEU A 316 -0.29 25.10 -38.22
C LEU A 316 -1.20 24.42 -37.20
N ARG A 317 -2.53 24.53 -37.41
CA ARG A 317 -3.53 23.87 -36.57
C ARG A 317 -3.42 22.34 -36.64
N MET A 318 -3.19 21.77 -37.81
CA MET A 318 -3.02 20.31 -37.95
C MET A 318 -1.74 19.83 -37.24
N ARG A 319 -0.64 20.59 -37.34
CA ARG A 319 0.61 20.29 -36.63
C ARG A 319 0.42 20.37 -35.13
N ILE A 320 -0.15 21.44 -34.60
CA ILE A 320 -0.27 21.63 -33.16
C ILE A 320 -1.21 20.59 -32.55
N VAL A 321 -2.33 20.25 -33.19
CA VAL A 321 -3.26 19.21 -32.70
C VAL A 321 -2.59 17.83 -32.70
N SER A 322 -1.81 17.51 -33.74
CA SER A 322 -1.09 16.24 -33.82
C SER A 322 0.04 16.16 -32.78
N TYR A 323 0.80 17.25 -32.62
CA TYR A 323 1.89 17.33 -31.65
C TYR A 323 1.36 17.32 -30.21
N TRP A 324 0.24 17.99 -29.94
CA TRP A 324 -0.36 18.08 -28.60
C TRP A 324 -0.63 16.71 -27.99
N LYS A 325 -1.10 15.73 -28.77
CA LYS A 325 -1.26 14.34 -28.31
C LYS A 325 0.05 13.74 -27.78
N VAL A 326 1.17 14.05 -28.44
CA VAL A 326 2.50 13.61 -28.00
C VAL A 326 2.88 14.28 -26.69
N VAL A 327 2.63 15.59 -26.56
CA VAL A 327 2.88 16.37 -25.33
C VAL A 327 2.13 15.77 -24.14
N LEU A 328 0.81 15.58 -24.27
CA LEU A 328 -0.02 15.04 -23.19
C LEU A 328 0.47 13.66 -22.74
N ARG A 329 0.78 12.77 -23.69
CA ARG A 329 1.33 11.44 -23.40
C ARG A 329 2.68 11.51 -22.69
N ARG A 330 3.58 12.35 -23.19
CA ARG A 330 4.92 12.55 -22.61
C ARG A 330 4.82 13.04 -21.17
N LEU A 331 3.94 13.99 -20.87
CA LEU A 331 3.74 14.49 -19.50
C LEU A 331 3.28 13.38 -18.55
N VAL A 332 2.35 12.52 -18.97
CA VAL A 332 1.89 11.37 -18.16
C VAL A 332 3.02 10.37 -17.92
N ASP A 333 3.75 10.00 -18.98
CA ASP A 333 4.86 9.04 -18.89
C ASP A 333 5.99 9.57 -17.99
N LEU A 334 6.38 10.84 -18.17
CA LEU A 334 7.37 11.51 -17.31
C LEU A 334 6.92 11.55 -15.85
N MET A 335 5.67 11.87 -15.59
CA MET A 335 5.13 11.94 -14.25
C MET A 335 5.14 10.57 -13.56
N ALA A 336 4.78 9.51 -14.29
CA ALA A 336 4.84 8.14 -13.78
C ALA A 336 6.27 7.73 -13.41
N LEU A 337 7.25 8.06 -14.28
CA LEU A 337 8.67 7.78 -14.03
C LEU A 337 9.21 8.55 -12.81
N ASN A 338 8.93 9.84 -12.72
CA ASN A 338 9.37 10.66 -11.60
C ASN A 338 8.71 10.24 -10.28
N MET A 339 7.41 9.94 -10.29
CA MET A 339 6.70 9.39 -9.14
C MET A 339 7.40 8.11 -8.65
N ARG A 340 7.67 7.17 -9.56
CA ARG A 340 8.33 5.90 -9.20
C ARG A 340 9.72 6.11 -8.62
N LEU A 341 10.54 6.98 -9.24
CA LEU A 341 11.88 7.29 -8.77
C LEU A 341 11.86 7.99 -7.40
N SER A 342 10.92 8.91 -7.20
CA SER A 342 10.79 9.68 -5.96
C SER A 342 10.34 8.79 -4.80
N LEU A 343 9.40 7.86 -5.04
CA LEU A 343 9.00 6.88 -4.04
C LEU A 343 10.13 5.91 -3.68
N ASP A 344 10.92 5.47 -4.67
CA ASP A 344 12.10 4.64 -4.41
C ASP A 344 13.13 5.39 -3.53
N LYS A 345 13.43 6.65 -3.87
CA LYS A 345 14.32 7.50 -3.08
C LYS A 345 13.79 7.71 -1.66
N LEU A 346 12.50 7.97 -1.50
CA LEU A 346 11.86 8.12 -0.19
C LEU A 346 12.11 6.87 0.67
N VAL A 347 11.74 5.69 0.18
CA VAL A 347 11.78 4.45 0.97
C VAL A 347 13.20 3.95 1.19
N ASN A 348 14.04 3.95 0.15
CA ASN A 348 15.33 3.27 0.19
C ASN A 348 16.48 4.17 0.63
N LYS A 349 16.40 5.49 0.44
CA LYS A 349 17.49 6.42 0.72
C LYS A 349 17.15 7.39 1.85
N GLU A 350 16.04 8.12 1.75
CA GLU A 350 15.79 9.29 2.60
C GLU A 350 15.13 8.93 3.95
N LEU A 351 14.26 7.92 4.00
CA LEU A 351 13.49 7.54 5.19
C LEU A 351 14.37 7.29 6.41
N GLU A 352 15.38 6.44 6.25
CA GLU A 352 16.27 6.04 7.34
C GLU A 352 17.13 7.22 7.81
N MET A 353 17.61 8.04 6.87
CA MET A 353 18.40 9.23 7.19
C MET A 353 17.58 10.24 8.01
N GLU A 354 16.34 10.52 7.59
CA GLU A 354 15.48 11.50 8.25
C GLU A 354 15.02 11.04 9.66
N ILE A 355 14.70 9.75 9.79
CA ILE A 355 14.34 9.14 11.07
C ILE A 355 15.53 9.16 12.04
N VAL A 356 16.75 8.88 11.55
CA VAL A 356 17.96 8.91 12.38
C VAL A 356 18.38 10.34 12.72
N SER A 357 18.22 11.32 11.81
CA SER A 357 18.59 12.71 12.08
C SER A 357 17.73 13.33 13.18
N GLU A 358 16.41 13.05 13.21
CA GLU A 358 15.53 13.49 14.31
C GLU A 358 15.88 12.80 15.65
N LEU A 359 16.42 11.58 15.60
CA LEU A 359 16.89 10.88 16.80
C LEU A 359 18.17 11.50 17.39
N MET A 360 19.03 12.05 16.53
CA MET A 360 20.37 12.54 16.86
C MET A 360 20.40 14.07 17.06
N ASP A 361 19.24 14.72 17.20
CA ASP A 361 19.15 16.14 17.54
C ASP A 361 19.94 16.41 18.84
N PRO A 362 20.90 17.37 18.87
CA PRO A 362 21.66 17.74 20.06
C PRO A 362 20.79 18.15 21.27
N HIS A 363 19.54 18.53 21.03
CA HIS A 363 18.55 18.85 22.07
C HIS A 363 17.71 17.63 22.49
N GLY A 364 17.90 16.50 21.82
CA GLY A 364 17.23 15.23 22.03
C GLY A 364 17.63 14.57 23.34
N ASN A 365 16.64 14.04 24.04
CA ASN A 365 16.73 13.56 25.41
C ASN A 365 17.36 12.14 25.53
N GLY A 366 18.19 11.74 24.55
CA GLY A 366 18.77 10.41 24.42
C GLY A 366 17.77 9.35 23.91
N ILE A 367 18.28 8.34 23.18
CA ILE A 367 17.48 7.25 22.61
C ILE A 367 16.69 6.46 23.67
N GLU A 368 17.17 6.43 24.91
CA GLU A 368 16.53 5.73 26.02
C GLU A 368 15.18 6.33 26.37
N LYS A 369 15.06 7.66 26.41
CA LYS A 369 13.79 8.34 26.69
C LYS A 369 12.79 8.22 25.53
N LEU A 370 13.29 8.15 24.30
CA LEU A 370 12.43 7.93 23.12
C LEU A 370 11.81 6.53 23.13
N MET A 371 12.55 5.56 23.67
CA MET A 371 12.16 4.17 23.77
C MET A 371 11.43 3.82 25.07
N GLU A 372 10.98 4.82 25.84
CA GLU A 372 10.13 4.61 27.01
C GLU A 372 8.76 4.04 26.61
N GLU A 373 8.32 3.00 27.34
CA GLU A 373 7.03 2.37 27.12
C GLU A 373 5.88 3.32 27.47
N ALA A 374 4.81 3.27 26.69
CA ALA A 374 3.61 4.02 27.01
C ALA A 374 3.03 3.59 28.39
N PRO A 375 2.44 4.51 29.18
CA PRO A 375 1.99 4.21 30.54
C PRO A 375 0.98 3.05 30.64
N ASN A 376 0.12 2.89 29.64
CA ASN A 376 -0.82 1.78 29.50
C ASN A 376 -0.11 0.43 29.29
N VAL A 377 0.92 0.39 28.44
CA VAL A 377 1.75 -0.78 28.16
C VAL A 377 2.53 -1.17 29.41
N ALA A 378 3.17 -0.20 30.08
CA ALA A 378 3.89 -0.41 31.33
C ALA A 378 2.97 -0.93 32.46
N ALA A 379 1.77 -0.36 32.62
CA ALA A 379 0.79 -0.83 33.59
C ALA A 379 0.31 -2.26 33.26
N LYS A 380 0.08 -2.57 31.98
CA LYS A 380 -0.29 -3.92 31.53
C LYS A 380 0.84 -4.93 31.78
N ARG A 381 2.09 -4.55 31.54
CA ARG A 381 3.29 -5.36 31.88
C ARG A 381 3.32 -5.65 33.37
N ALA A 382 3.20 -4.64 34.23
CA ALA A 382 3.22 -4.81 35.67
C ALA A 382 2.12 -5.77 36.16
N ARG A 383 0.89 -5.64 35.63
CA ARG A 383 -0.24 -6.54 35.94
C ARG A 383 0.02 -7.99 35.50
N LEU A 384 0.54 -8.19 34.28
CA LEU A 384 0.86 -9.53 33.76
C LEU A 384 2.02 -10.16 34.53
N THR A 385 3.07 -9.41 34.85
CA THR A 385 4.19 -9.89 35.70
C THR A 385 3.69 -10.33 37.08
N ALA A 386 2.84 -9.51 37.72
CA ALA A 386 2.24 -9.87 39.02
C ALA A 386 1.38 -11.14 38.91
N THR A 387 0.60 -11.28 37.84
CA THR A 387 -0.23 -12.47 37.59
C THR A 387 0.63 -13.72 37.38
N VAL A 388 1.67 -13.64 36.55
CA VAL A 388 2.62 -14.73 36.31
C VAL A 388 3.30 -15.17 37.60
N ASN A 389 3.71 -14.21 38.45
CA ASN A 389 4.32 -14.52 39.75
C ASN A 389 3.34 -15.23 40.69
N LYS A 390 2.10 -14.74 40.80
CA LYS A 390 1.05 -15.41 41.60
C LYS A 390 0.76 -16.84 41.10
N LEU A 391 0.74 -17.06 39.79
CA LEU A 391 0.53 -18.39 39.21
C LEU A 391 1.71 -19.33 39.49
N LYS A 392 2.96 -18.82 39.51
CA LYS A 392 4.14 -19.58 39.93
C LYS A 392 4.08 -19.95 41.42
N GLU A 393 3.66 -19.01 42.27
CA GLU A 393 3.45 -19.26 43.70
C GLU A 393 2.34 -20.31 43.93
N CYS A 394 1.23 -20.24 43.18
CA CYS A 394 0.18 -21.25 43.21
C CYS A 394 0.70 -22.65 42.87
N ARG A 395 1.65 -22.76 41.92
CA ARG A 395 2.30 -24.05 41.60
C ARG A 395 3.07 -24.59 42.81
N GLU A 396 3.81 -23.74 43.52
CA GLU A 396 4.57 -24.14 44.70
C GLU A 396 3.65 -24.58 45.85
N ILE A 397 2.54 -23.87 46.07
CA ILE A 397 1.52 -24.24 47.06
C ILE A 397 0.87 -25.57 46.70
N LEU A 398 0.45 -25.75 45.44
CA LEU A 398 -0.12 -27.02 44.96
C LEU A 398 0.87 -28.18 45.11
N ALA A 399 2.16 -27.95 44.83
CA ALA A 399 3.21 -28.95 45.03
C ALA A 399 3.38 -29.31 46.51
N LYS A 400 3.35 -28.34 47.42
CA LYS A 400 3.39 -28.58 48.88
C LYS A 400 2.17 -29.35 49.38
N ILE A 401 0.97 -29.00 48.90
CA ILE A 401 -0.28 -29.69 49.24
C ILE A 401 -0.20 -31.15 48.76
N LYS A 402 0.08 -31.36 47.46
CA LYS A 402 0.27 -32.70 46.88
C LYS A 402 1.35 -33.48 47.64
N GLY A 403 2.49 -32.88 47.94
CA GLY A 403 3.59 -33.50 48.70
C GLY A 403 3.21 -33.94 50.11
N LYS A 404 2.55 -33.07 50.90
CA LYS A 404 2.06 -33.41 52.26
C LYS A 404 1.03 -34.54 52.25
N ILE A 405 0.25 -34.65 51.18
CA ILE A 405 -0.72 -35.73 51.01
C ILE A 405 0.00 -37.05 50.73
N TYR A 406 1.03 -37.06 49.87
CA TYR A 406 1.78 -38.28 49.60
C TYR A 406 2.54 -38.79 50.84
N THR A 407 3.01 -37.90 51.72
CA THR A 407 3.66 -38.30 52.98
C THR A 407 2.66 -38.84 54.01
N THR A 408 1.49 -38.21 54.15
CA THR A 408 0.46 -38.67 55.11
C THR A 408 -0.25 -39.96 54.68
N SER A 409 -0.27 -40.28 53.38
CA SER A 409 -0.74 -41.59 52.89
C SER A 409 0.29 -42.73 53.06
N SER A 410 1.56 -42.41 53.31
CA SER A 410 2.63 -43.39 53.52
C SER A 410 2.75 -43.83 54.98
N ASP A 411 2.28 -43.01 55.93
CA ASP A 411 2.36 -43.27 57.37
C ASP A 411 1.24 -44.23 57.88
N TYR A 412 0.36 -44.71 57.00
CA TYR A 412 -0.78 -45.59 57.32
C TYR A 412 -0.74 -46.96 56.59
N ASN A 413 0.40 -47.34 55.99
CA ASN A 413 0.60 -48.69 55.44
C ASN A 413 1.50 -49.53 56.33
#